data_AF-A0A2V9U7Y4-F1
#
_entry.id   AF-A0A2V9U7Y4-F1
#
_cell.length_a   1.000
_cell.length_b   1.000
_cell.length_c   1.000
_cell.angle_alpha   90.00
_cell.angle_beta   90.00
_cell.angle_gamma   90.00
#
_symmetry.space_group_name_H-M   'P 1'
#
loop_
_entity.id
_entity.type
_entity.pdbx_description
1 polymer ?
#
loop_
_entity_poly.entity_id
_entity_poly.type
_entity_poly.pdbx_seq_one_letter_code
_entity_poly.pdbx_strand_id
1 'polypeptide(L)' 'MVSDALADTAQVEFLEDRNTIRLEARKVLEELLNQEARIDQSARQKIESQKRTILEGSQEWDILYRKYYNEEVKKLGI' A
#
# COMPACT_ATOMS: atom_id res chain seq x y z
N MET A 1 15.78 3.58 15.98
CA MET A 1 14.52 4.07 15.33
C MET A 1 14.86 4.52 13.90
N VAL A 2 13.92 4.66 12.96
CA VAL A 2 14.24 5.05 11.55
C VAL A 2 15.05 6.35 11.49
N SER A 3 14.72 7.33 12.35
CA SER A 3 15.50 8.57 12.48
C SER A 3 16.94 8.37 12.97
N ASP A 4 17.20 7.35 13.77
CA ASP A 4 18.56 7.09 14.28
C ASP A 4 19.41 6.41 13.21
N ALA A 5 18.81 5.49 12.44
CA ALA A 5 19.47 4.89 11.28
C ALA A 5 19.79 5.92 10.19
N LEU A 6 18.91 6.91 10.00
CA LEU A 6 19.17 8.04 9.09
C LEU A 6 20.26 8.98 9.63
N ALA A 7 20.36 9.17 10.96
CA ALA A 7 21.39 9.99 11.59
C ALA A 7 22.79 9.38 11.51
N ASP A 8 22.89 8.06 11.47
CA ASP A 8 24.16 7.35 11.28
C ASP A 8 24.60 7.28 9.81
N THR A 9 23.76 7.76 8.88
CA THR A 9 24.07 7.81 7.45
C THR A 9 24.75 9.14 7.11
N ALA A 10 26.06 9.11 6.85
CA ALA A 10 26.88 10.30 6.58
C ALA A 10 26.43 11.17 5.38
N GLN A 11 25.48 10.70 4.56
CA GLN A 11 24.92 11.44 3.42
C GLN A 11 23.60 12.16 3.75
N VAL A 12 23.12 12.11 4.99
CA VAL A 12 21.83 12.68 5.40
C VAL A 12 22.08 13.83 6.38
N GLU A 13 21.70 15.03 5.99
CA GLU A 13 21.68 16.20 6.88
C GLU A 13 20.25 16.46 7.37
N PHE A 14 20.10 16.62 8.69
CA PHE A 14 18.81 16.86 9.32
C PHE A 14 18.51 18.35 9.27
N LEU A 15 17.64 18.77 8.35
CA LEU A 15 17.18 20.17 8.25
C LEU A 15 16.14 20.53 9.33
N GLU A 16 15.49 19.51 9.91
CA GLU A 16 14.50 19.63 10.97
C GLU A 16 14.85 18.69 12.13
N ASP A 17 14.18 18.85 13.28
CA ASP A 17 14.46 18.00 14.43
C ASP A 17 14.05 16.53 14.19
N ARG A 18 14.69 15.63 14.94
CA ARG A 18 14.51 14.18 14.79
C ARG A 18 13.06 13.72 14.97
N ASN A 19 12.27 14.40 15.81
CA ASN A 19 10.87 14.03 16.03
C ASN A 19 10.01 14.39 14.81
N THR A 20 10.25 15.54 14.20
CA THR A 20 9.54 15.95 12.98
C THR A 20 9.82 14.97 11.83
N ILE A 21 11.08 14.60 11.60
CA ILE A 21 11.45 13.60 10.58
C ILE A 21 10.83 12.23 10.88
N ARG A 22 10.76 11.82 12.15
CA ARG A 22 10.08 10.58 12.53
C ARG A 22 8.59 10.62 12.21
N LEU A 23 7.91 11.73 12.51
CA LEU A 23 6.47 11.87 12.26
C LEU A 23 6.16 11.86 10.76
N GLU A 24 6.97 12.55 9.96
CA GLU A 24 6.80 12.53 8.50
C GLU A 24 7.10 11.14 7.92
N ALA A 25 8.17 10.46 8.36
CA ALA A 25 8.43 9.08 7.94
C ALA A 25 7.27 8.14 8.30
N ARG A 26 6.71 8.28 9.50
CA ARG A 26 5.52 7.53 9.91
C ARG A 26 4.32 7.83 9.01
N LYS A 27 4.07 9.11 8.72
CA LYS A 27 2.95 9.54 7.87
C LYS A 27 3.06 8.97 6.46
N VAL A 28 4.23 9.02 5.84
CA VAL A 28 4.47 8.43 4.52
C VAL A 28 4.22 6.92 4.54
N LEU A 29 4.68 6.21 5.58
CA LEU A 29 4.40 4.78 5.73
C LEU A 29 2.90 4.50 5.90
N GLU A 30 2.20 5.28 6.72
CA GLU A 30 0.75 5.16 6.90
C GLU A 30 -0.01 5.43 5.59
N GLU A 31 0.41 6.42 4.81
CA GLU A 31 -0.18 6.72 3.50
C GLU A 31 0.01 5.56 2.51
N LEU A 32 1.23 4.99 2.43
CA LEU A 32 1.51 3.84 1.58
C LEU A 32 0.69 2.60 1.98
N LEU A 33 0.62 2.29 3.28
CA LEU A 33 -0.16 1.17 3.79
C LEU A 33 -1.66 1.36 3.53
N ASN A 34 -2.17 2.58 3.70
CA ASN A 34 -3.58 2.90 3.41
C ASN A 34 -3.88 2.81 1.91
N GLN A 35 -2.93 3.20 1.05
CA GLN A 35 -3.07 3.07 -0.40
C GLN A 35 -3.14 1.59 -0.79
N GLU A 36 -2.24 0.75 -0.27
CA GLU A 36 -2.24 -0.70 -0.50
C GLU A 36 -3.57 -1.34 -0.05
N ALA A 37 -4.04 -1.00 1.15
CA ALA A 37 -5.31 -1.51 1.68
C ALA A 37 -6.52 -1.13 0.80
N ARG A 38 -6.51 0.08 0.21
CA ARG A 38 -7.57 0.53 -0.72
C ARG A 38 -7.56 -0.26 -2.03
N ILE A 39 -6.38 -0.58 -2.57
CA ILE A 39 -6.24 -1.39 -3.78
C ILE A 39 -6.82 -2.80 -3.54
N ASP A 40 -6.41 -3.46 -2.45
CA ASP A 40 -6.94 -4.78 -2.08
C ASP A 40 -8.46 -4.76 -1.89
N GLN A 41 -8.97 -3.79 -1.11
CA GLN A 41 -10.42 -3.67 -0.88
C GLN A 41 -11.20 -3.46 -2.18
N SER A 42 -10.70 -2.60 -3.08
CA SER A 42 -11.37 -2.35 -4.36
C SER A 42 -11.38 -3.59 -5.25
N ALA A 43 -10.28 -4.35 -5.28
CA ALA A 43 -10.21 -5.61 -6.03
C ALA A 43 -11.22 -6.63 -5.49
N ARG A 44 -11.33 -6.80 -4.17
CA ARG A 44 -12.31 -7.70 -3.53
C ARG A 44 -13.75 -7.27 -3.84
N GLN A 45 -14.07 -6.00 -3.71
CA GLN A 45 -15.42 -5.46 -4.02
C GLN A 45 -15.80 -5.69 -5.49
N LYS A 46 -14.85 -5.62 -6.43
CA LYS A 46 -15.12 -5.95 -7.85
C LYS A 46 -15.45 -7.43 -8.06
N ILE A 47 -14.88 -8.33 -7.27
CA ILE A 47 -15.22 -9.77 -7.32
C ILE A 47 -16.59 -10.00 -6.69
N GLU A 48 -16.86 -9.39 -5.54
CA GLU A 48 -18.15 -9.52 -4.84
C GLU A 48 -19.33 -8.93 -5.64
N SER A 49 -19.08 -7.90 -6.47
CA SER A 49 -20.10 -7.32 -7.34
C SER A 49 -20.46 -8.19 -8.56
N GLN A 50 -19.78 -9.33 -8.77
CA GLN A 50 -20.13 -10.26 -9.83
C GLN A 50 -21.47 -10.95 -9.53
N LYS A 51 -22.26 -11.18 -10.59
CA LYS A 51 -23.58 -11.84 -10.47
C LYS A 51 -23.51 -13.28 -9.96
N ARG A 52 -22.35 -13.93 -10.10
CA ARG A 52 -22.11 -15.29 -9.63
C ARG A 52 -21.33 -15.22 -8.34
N THR A 53 -21.70 -16.05 -7.36
CA THR A 53 -20.91 -16.22 -6.14
C THR A 53 -19.58 -16.86 -6.48
N ILE A 54 -18.49 -16.15 -6.22
CA ILE A 54 -17.12 -16.61 -6.45
C ILE A 54 -16.49 -16.83 -5.08
N LEU A 55 -16.14 -18.08 -4.77
CA LEU A 55 -15.61 -18.48 -3.48
C LEU A 55 -14.18 -17.94 -3.29
N GLU A 56 -13.92 -17.22 -2.21
CA GLU A 56 -12.56 -16.79 -1.84
C GLU A 56 -11.64 -18.00 -1.63
N GLY A 57 -10.41 -17.92 -2.16
CA GLY A 57 -9.46 -19.03 -2.17
C GLY A 57 -9.68 -20.07 -3.28
N SER A 58 -10.69 -19.90 -4.13
CA SER A 58 -10.80 -20.69 -5.37
C SER A 58 -9.85 -20.16 -6.45
N GLN A 59 -9.48 -21.03 -7.39
CA GLN A 59 -8.63 -20.64 -8.52
C GLN A 59 -9.23 -19.50 -9.36
N GLU A 60 -10.56 -19.49 -9.53
CA GLU A 60 -11.27 -18.42 -10.24
C GLU A 60 -11.15 -17.08 -9.49
N TRP A 61 -11.30 -17.11 -8.17
CA TRP A 61 -11.11 -15.95 -7.32
C TRP A 61 -9.69 -15.39 -7.42
N ASP A 62 -8.67 -16.26 -7.34
CA ASP A 62 -7.27 -15.85 -7.43
C ASP A 62 -6.94 -15.16 -8.76
N ILE A 63 -7.49 -15.68 -9.87
CA ILE A 63 -7.32 -15.11 -11.21
C ILE A 63 -7.95 -13.72 -11.28
N LEU A 64 -9.18 -13.57 -10.78
CA LEU A 64 -9.89 -12.30 -10.80
C LEU A 64 -9.27 -11.27 -9.86
N TYR A 65 -8.85 -11.69 -8.67
CA TYR A 65 -8.14 -10.85 -7.71
C TYR A 65 -6.88 -10.27 -8.33
N ARG A 66 -6.01 -11.11 -8.90
CA ARG A 66 -4.79 -10.64 -9.59
C ARG A 66 -5.10 -9.67 -10.71
N LYS A 67 -6.14 -9.94 -11.50
CA LYS A 67 -6.56 -9.05 -12.59
C LYS A 67 -6.98 -7.69 -12.05
N TYR A 68 -7.89 -7.66 -11.09
CA TYR A 68 -8.43 -6.41 -10.56
C TYR A 68 -7.43 -5.61 -9.74
N TYR A 69 -6.58 -6.29 -8.97
CA TYR A 69 -5.46 -5.67 -8.27
C TYR A 69 -4.54 -4.95 -9.26
N ASN A 70 -4.12 -5.64 -10.34
CA ASN A 70 -3.29 -5.03 -11.39
C ASN A 70 -3.96 -3.86 -12.11
N GLU A 71 -5.29 -3.90 -12.28
CA GLU A 71 -6.03 -2.76 -12.83
C GLU A 71 -6.02 -1.55 -11.89
N GLU A 72 -6.21 -1.76 -10.58
CA GLU A 72 -6.18 -0.67 -9.59
C GLU A 72 -4.77 -0.09 -9.41
N VAL A 73 -3.72 -0.93 -9.44
CA VAL A 73 -2.32 -0.46 -9.45
C VAL A 73 -2.03 0.43 -10.66
N LYS A 74 -2.45 0.00 -11.86
CA LYS A 74 -2.27 0.79 -13.09
C LYS A 74 -2.97 2.16 -13.04
N LYS A 75 -4.13 2.26 -12.39
CA LYS A 75 -4.85 3.55 -12.23
C LYS A 75 -4.07 4.55 -11.38
N LEU A 76 -3.23 4.06 -10.47
CA LEU A 76 -2.41 4.89 -9.59
C LEU A 76 -1.09 5.34 -10.26
N GLY A 77 -0.82 4.88 -11.49
CA GLY A 77 0.40 5.25 -12.23
C GLY A 77 1.67 4.59 -11.70
N ILE A 78 1.53 3.50 -10.93
CA ILE A 78 2.61 2.64 -10.45
C ILE A 78 2.87 1.53 -11.48
#